data_AF-B7QHV6-F1
#
_entry.id   AF-B7QHV6-F1
#
_cell.length_a   1.000
_cell.length_b   1.000
_cell.length_c   1.000
_cell.angle_alpha   90.00
_cell.angle_beta   90.00
_cell.angle_gamma   90.00
#
_symmetry.space_group_name_H-M   'P 1'
#
loop_
_entity.id
_entity.type
_entity.pdbx_description
1 polymer ?
#
loop_
_entity_poly.entity_id
_entity_poly.type
_entity_poly.pdbx_seq_one_letter_code
_entity_poly.pdbx_strand_id
1 'polypeptide(L)'
;VCAWKIADELLQQNLDLESCYFAAQTMRTKIQYVFHELPVESHASLRDSLMGHLSRVNEQTAPVIVTQLSLAMADLALQMATWKSPIVDLITSFGNSLPHVGVLLEVLTVLPEEV
;
A
#
# COMPACT_ATOMS: atom_id res chain seq x y z
N VAL A 1 8.55 -5.70 14.40
CA VAL A 1 7.54 -4.73 14.89
C VAL A 1 7.91 -3.26 14.64
N CYS A 2 9.06 -2.74 15.10
CA CYS A 2 9.39 -1.30 15.02
C CYS A 2 9.33 -0.68 13.60
N ALA A 3 9.87 -1.37 12.59
CA ALA A 3 9.92 -0.84 11.21
C ALA A 3 8.53 -0.59 10.59
N TRP A 4 7.53 -1.41 10.90
CA TRP A 4 6.15 -1.22 10.41
C TRP A 4 5.59 0.12 10.86
N LYS A 5 5.69 0.39 12.18
CA LYS A 5 5.18 1.60 12.80
C LYS A 5 5.93 2.84 12.30
N ILE A 6 7.26 2.77 12.20
CA ILE A 6 8.06 3.91 11.71
C ILE A 6 7.72 4.23 10.26
N ALA A 7 7.63 3.22 9.39
CA ALA A 7 7.28 3.44 8.00
C ALA A 7 5.86 4.05 7.87
N ASP A 8 4.90 3.59 8.67
CA ASP A 8 3.55 4.14 8.71
C ASP A 8 3.57 5.62 9.13
N GLU A 9 4.25 5.94 10.23
CA GLU A 9 4.40 7.31 10.74
C GLU A 9 5.05 8.26 9.73
N LEU A 10 6.12 7.82 9.05
CA LEU A 10 6.78 8.60 8.01
C LEU A 10 5.84 8.88 6.82
N LEU A 11 5.09 7.87 6.37
CA LEU A 11 4.09 8.03 5.33
C LEU A 11 2.93 8.92 5.78
N GLN A 12 2.58 8.93 7.07
CA GLN A 12 1.57 9.86 7.62
C GLN A 12 2.06 11.30 7.63
N GLN A 13 3.32 11.53 8.03
CA GLN A 13 3.89 12.88 8.13
C GLN A 13 4.11 13.53 6.75
N ASN A 14 4.46 12.74 5.73
CA ASN A 14 4.61 13.18 4.34
C ASN A 14 5.48 14.45 4.18
N LEU A 15 6.68 14.43 4.77
CA LEU A 15 7.56 15.61 4.86
C LEU A 15 8.35 15.88 3.58
N ASP A 16 9.00 14.86 3.05
CA ASP A 16 9.92 14.93 1.92
C ASP A 16 9.92 13.64 1.11
N LEU A 17 10.47 13.72 -0.11
CA LEU A 17 10.49 12.62 -1.08
C LEU A 17 11.26 11.41 -0.53
N GLU A 18 12.44 11.63 0.03
CA GLU A 18 13.35 10.60 0.49
C GLU A 18 12.74 9.80 1.64
N SER A 19 12.16 10.49 2.63
CA SER A 19 11.47 9.88 3.76
C SER A 19 10.27 9.05 3.31
N CYS A 20 9.43 9.59 2.43
CA CYS A 20 8.25 8.89 1.91
C CYS A 20 8.63 7.68 1.06
N TYR A 21 9.63 7.82 0.19
CA TYR A 21 10.12 6.72 -0.63
C TYR A 21 10.71 5.60 0.23
N PHE A 22 11.58 5.95 1.19
CA PHE A 22 12.14 4.98 2.13
C PHE A 22 11.04 4.22 2.89
N ALA A 23 10.03 4.94 3.36
CA ALA A 23 8.93 4.35 4.11
C ALA A 23 8.04 3.44 3.23
N ALA A 24 7.69 3.87 2.01
CA ALA A 24 6.92 3.06 1.07
C ALA A 24 7.67 1.79 0.66
N GLN A 25 8.97 1.90 0.33
CA GLN A 25 9.82 0.76 0.01
C GLN A 25 9.97 -0.19 1.20
N THR A 26 10.10 0.35 2.42
CA THR A 26 10.16 -0.45 3.64
C THR A 26 8.86 -1.22 3.85
N MET A 27 7.70 -0.58 3.67
CA MET A 27 6.40 -1.24 3.74
C MET A 27 6.30 -2.41 2.76
N ARG A 28 6.58 -2.18 1.47
CA ARG A 28 6.59 -3.24 0.45
C ARG A 28 7.49 -4.41 0.86
N THR A 29 8.75 -4.13 1.16
CA THR A 29 9.75 -5.16 1.53
C THR A 29 9.29 -5.96 2.75
N LYS A 30 8.72 -5.28 3.74
CA LYS A 30 8.22 -5.92 4.95
C LYS A 30 7.02 -6.82 4.68
N ILE A 31 6.11 -6.43 3.80
CA ILE A 31 4.99 -7.27 3.38
C ILE A 31 5.54 -8.46 2.59
N GLN A 32 6.32 -8.22 1.54
CA GLN A 32 6.84 -9.26 0.67
C GLN A 32 7.59 -10.38 1.42
N TYR A 33 8.46 -10.04 2.37
CA TYR A 33 9.36 -11.03 2.99
C TYR A 33 9.02 -11.38 4.46
N VAL A 34 8.28 -10.52 5.16
CA VAL A 34 8.18 -10.57 6.63
C VAL A 34 6.72 -10.51 7.12
N PHE A 35 5.73 -10.62 6.23
CA PHE A 35 4.32 -10.57 6.61
C PHE A 35 3.92 -11.68 7.57
N HIS A 36 4.54 -12.86 7.48
CA HIS A 36 4.29 -13.99 8.38
C HIS A 36 4.62 -13.70 9.86
N GLU A 37 5.45 -12.68 10.16
CA GLU A 37 5.73 -12.25 11.53
C GLU A 37 4.60 -11.38 12.13
N LEU A 38 3.68 -10.87 11.30
CA LEU A 38 2.56 -10.06 11.79
C LEU A 38 1.45 -10.95 12.35
N PRO A 39 0.93 -10.62 13.55
CA PRO A 39 -0.25 -11.29 14.08
C PRO A 39 -1.44 -11.10 13.14
N VAL A 40 -2.28 -12.13 13.00
CA VAL A 40 -3.43 -12.13 12.08
C VAL A 40 -4.40 -10.99 12.41
N GLU A 41 -4.58 -10.68 13.69
CA GLU A 41 -5.40 -9.56 14.17
C GLU A 41 -4.90 -8.18 13.68
N SER A 42 -3.64 -8.07 13.27
CA SER A 42 -3.04 -6.82 12.77
C SER A 42 -3.19 -6.65 11.26
N HIS A 43 -3.52 -7.71 10.52
CA HIS A 43 -3.54 -7.69 9.05
C HIS A 43 -4.56 -6.70 8.49
N ALA A 44 -5.77 -6.66 9.07
CA ALA A 44 -6.81 -5.72 8.66
C ALA A 44 -6.38 -4.26 8.91
N SER A 45 -5.75 -3.97 10.05
CA SER A 45 -5.25 -2.62 10.34
C SER A 45 -4.13 -2.19 9.38
N LEU A 46 -3.22 -3.11 9.00
CA LEU A 46 -2.20 -2.83 8.00
C LEU A 46 -2.81 -2.51 6.63
N ARG A 47 -3.78 -3.32 6.20
CA ARG A 47 -4.54 -3.08 4.97
C ARG A 47 -5.19 -1.70 4.97
N ASP A 48 -5.91 -1.39 6.05
CA ASP A 48 -6.65 -0.14 6.15
C ASP A 48 -5.69 1.07 6.17
N SER A 49 -4.51 0.93 6.79
CA SER A 49 -3.49 1.98 6.77
C SER A 49 -2.91 2.21 5.36
N LEU A 50 -2.54 1.14 4.65
CA LEU A 50 -2.07 1.24 3.26
C LEU A 50 -3.15 1.82 2.33
N MET A 51 -4.41 1.45 2.52
CA MET A 51 -5.54 2.03 1.79
C MET A 51 -5.65 3.54 2.05
N GLY A 52 -5.45 3.96 3.31
CA GLY A 52 -5.38 5.36 3.70
C GLY A 52 -4.22 6.10 3.04
N HIS A 53 -3.03 5.49 2.98
CA HIS A 53 -1.88 6.08 2.27
C HIS A 53 -2.16 6.28 0.77
N LEU A 54 -2.71 5.26 0.10
CA LEU A 54 -3.09 5.35 -1.32
C LEU A 54 -4.17 6.42 -1.56
N SER A 55 -5.14 6.57 -0.65
CA SER A 55 -6.20 7.60 -0.76
C SER A 55 -5.69 9.03 -0.66
N ARG A 56 -4.47 9.24 -0.17
CA ARG A 56 -3.84 10.56 -0.04
C ARG A 56 -2.91 10.88 -1.20
N VAL A 57 -2.67 9.92 -2.09
CA VAL A 57 -1.87 10.15 -3.30
C VAL A 57 -2.58 11.17 -4.20
N ASN A 58 -1.81 12.11 -4.71
CA ASN A 58 -2.28 13.20 -5.57
C ASN A 58 -1.21 13.54 -6.62
N GLU A 59 -1.48 14.54 -7.46
CA GLU A 59 -0.60 14.99 -8.55
C GLU A 59 0.80 15.44 -8.07
N GLN A 60 0.95 15.84 -6.80
CA GLN A 60 2.23 16.23 -6.22
C GLN A 60 3.03 15.04 -5.68
N THR A 61 2.42 13.87 -5.57
CA THR A 61 3.09 12.67 -5.07
C THR A 61 4.02 12.12 -6.15
N ALA A 62 5.28 11.91 -5.79
CA ALA A 62 6.25 11.41 -6.76
C ALA A 62 5.85 10.00 -7.25
N PRO A 63 5.89 9.73 -8.57
CA PRO A 63 5.45 8.46 -9.15
C PRO A 63 6.10 7.23 -8.50
N VAL A 64 7.38 7.35 -8.15
CA VAL A 64 8.13 6.28 -7.49
C VAL A 64 7.53 5.85 -6.15
N ILE A 65 6.96 6.79 -5.38
CA ILE A 65 6.26 6.49 -4.11
C ILE A 65 4.96 5.74 -4.41
N VAL A 66 4.21 6.20 -5.43
CA VAL A 66 2.94 5.58 -5.84
C VAL A 66 3.16 4.14 -6.26
N THR A 67 4.19 3.87 -7.07
CA THR A 67 4.54 2.50 -7.48
C THR A 67 4.93 1.64 -6.27
N GLN A 68 5.73 2.12 -5.31
CA GLN A 68 6.07 1.34 -4.12
C GLN A 68 4.85 1.02 -3.25
N LEU A 69 3.94 1.97 -3.04
CA LEU A 69 2.70 1.73 -2.29
C LEU A 69 1.76 0.77 -3.05
N SER A 70 1.74 0.85 -4.38
CA SER A 70 0.92 -0.02 -5.21
C SER A 70 1.41 -1.46 -5.17
N LEU A 71 2.73 -1.66 -5.24
CA LEU A 71 3.38 -2.95 -5.08
C LEU A 71 3.15 -3.49 -3.66
N ALA A 72 3.30 -2.66 -2.62
CA ALA A 72 3.01 -3.05 -1.24
C ALA A 72 1.55 -3.54 -1.07
N MET A 73 0.59 -2.86 -1.73
CA MET A 73 -0.82 -3.26 -1.71
C MET A 73 -1.06 -4.56 -2.48
N ALA A 74 -0.41 -4.74 -3.63
CA ALA A 74 -0.47 -5.98 -4.39
C ALA A 74 0.07 -7.18 -3.60
N ASP A 75 1.27 -7.03 -3.02
CA ASP A 75 1.90 -8.04 -2.15
C ASP A 75 0.97 -8.41 -0.98
N LEU A 76 0.32 -7.41 -0.36
CA LEU A 76 -0.60 -7.65 0.74
C LEU A 76 -1.85 -8.41 0.29
N ALA A 77 -2.43 -8.04 -0.86
CA ALA A 77 -3.59 -8.71 -1.41
C ALA A 77 -3.31 -10.20 -1.72
N LEU A 78 -2.09 -10.51 -2.16
CA LEU A 78 -1.65 -11.89 -2.44
C LEU A 78 -1.39 -12.69 -1.15
N GLN A 79 -0.84 -12.06 -0.12
CA GLN A 79 -0.46 -12.75 1.12
C GLN A 79 -1.56 -12.83 2.17
N MET A 80 -2.49 -11.87 2.20
CA MET A 80 -3.57 -11.83 3.19
C MET A 80 -4.73 -12.76 2.78
N ALA A 81 -4.57 -14.07 2.99
CA ALA A 81 -5.57 -15.09 2.60
C ALA A 81 -6.98 -14.88 3.20
N THR A 82 -7.10 -14.11 4.28
CA THR A 82 -8.40 -13.74 4.87
C THR A 82 -9.14 -12.65 4.07
N TRP A 83 -8.43 -11.92 3.20
CA TRP A 83 -9.01 -10.89 2.35
C TRP A 83 -9.53 -11.50 1.04
N LYS A 84 -10.84 -11.79 1.03
CA LYS A 84 -11.46 -12.58 -0.05
C LYS A 84 -11.63 -11.85 -1.38
N SER A 85 -11.79 -10.53 -1.35
CA SER A 85 -12.17 -9.74 -2.54
C SER A 85 -11.36 -8.44 -2.68
N PRO A 86 -10.01 -8.48 -2.67
CA PRO A 86 -9.18 -7.27 -2.66
C PRO A 86 -9.44 -6.36 -3.85
N ILE A 87 -9.61 -6.92 -5.05
CA ILE A 87 -9.87 -6.15 -6.27
C ILE A 87 -11.20 -5.38 -6.18
N VAL A 88 -12.25 -6.02 -5.65
CA VAL A 88 -13.58 -5.38 -5.51
C VAL A 88 -13.50 -4.23 -4.50
N ASP A 89 -12.80 -4.43 -3.39
CA ASP A 89 -12.64 -3.40 -2.35
C ASP A 89 -11.82 -2.20 -2.87
N LEU A 90 -10.76 -2.46 -3.65
CA LEU A 90 -9.95 -1.43 -4.31
C LEU A 90 -10.77 -0.62 -5.33
N ILE A 91 -11.54 -1.29 -6.20
CA ILE A 91 -12.42 -0.62 -7.17
C ILE A 91 -13.47 0.22 -6.44
N THR A 92 -14.07 -0.31 -5.37
CA THR A 92 -15.09 0.40 -4.60
C THR A 92 -14.52 1.66 -3.93
N SER A 93 -13.28 1.57 -3.44
CA SER A 93 -12.62 2.66 -2.71
C SER A 93 -12.07 3.76 -3.62
N PHE A 94 -11.52 3.39 -4.79
CA PHE A 94 -10.79 4.34 -5.66
C PHE A 94 -11.47 4.60 -7.01
N GLY A 95 -12.40 3.76 -7.45
CA GLY A 95 -13.01 3.84 -8.79
C GLY A 95 -13.99 4.99 -8.99
N ASN A 96 -14.47 5.62 -7.92
CA ASN A 96 -15.46 6.70 -7.98
C ASN A 96 -14.84 8.11 -8.03
N SER A 97 -13.51 8.24 -8.00
CA SER A 97 -12.80 9.51 -7.96
C SER A 97 -11.71 9.55 -9.03
N LEU A 98 -11.85 10.44 -10.01
CA LEU A 98 -10.88 10.62 -11.10
C LEU A 98 -9.40 10.66 -10.65
N PRO A 99 -9.02 11.42 -9.61
CA PRO A 99 -7.62 11.44 -9.15
C PRO A 99 -7.14 10.10 -8.57
N HIS A 100 -8.02 9.26 -8.04
CA HIS A 100 -7.66 7.95 -7.48
C HIS A 100 -7.72 6.82 -8.49
N VAL A 101 -8.35 7.01 -9.66
CA VAL A 101 -8.36 6.01 -10.74
C VAL A 101 -6.93 5.68 -11.19
N GLY A 102 -6.04 6.67 -11.24
CA GLY A 102 -4.64 6.42 -11.60
C GLY A 102 -3.95 5.43 -10.65
N VAL A 103 -4.16 5.60 -9.35
CA VAL A 103 -3.63 4.69 -8.31
C VAL A 103 -4.25 3.30 -8.41
N LEU A 104 -5.56 3.22 -8.63
CA LEU A 104 -6.24 1.95 -8.86
C LEU A 104 -5.64 1.20 -10.06
N LEU A 105 -5.42 1.88 -11.17
CA LEU A 105 -4.84 1.29 -12.37
C LEU A 105 -3.40 0.84 -12.14
N GLU A 106 -2.59 1.60 -11.40
CA GLU A 106 -1.23 1.19 -11.03
C GLU A 106 -1.25 -0.11 -10.22
N VAL A 107 -2.08 -0.18 -9.16
CA VAL A 107 -2.23 -1.40 -8.34
C VAL A 107 -2.67 -2.59 -9.20
N LEU A 108 -3.66 -2.41 -10.07
CA LEU A 108 -4.15 -3.47 -10.95
C LEU A 108 -3.15 -3.87 -12.05
N THR A 109 -2.21 -2.98 -12.39
CA THR A 109 -1.15 -3.25 -13.36
C THR A 109 -0.05 -4.08 -12.72
N VAL A 110 0.37 -3.75 -11.50
CA VAL A 110 1.47 -4.46 -10.82
C VAL A 110 1.01 -5.76 -10.14
N LEU A 111 -0.28 -5.89 -9.78
CA LEU A 111 -0.80 -7.06 -9.09
C LEU A 111 -0.54 -8.39 -9.84
N PRO A 112 -0.79 -8.51 -11.16
CA PRO A 112 -0.44 -9.71 -11.92
C PRO A 112 1.06 -9.96 -12.06
N GLU A 113 1.91 -8.94 -11.90
CA GLU A 113 3.37 -9.07 -12.03
C GLU A 113 4.02 -9.69 -10.78
N GLU A 114 3.35 -9.61 -9.63
CA GLU A 114 3.81 -10.17 -8.35
C GLU A 114 3.29 -11.60 -8.08
N VAL A 115 2.58 -12.23 -9.03
CA VAL A 115 2.06 -13.61 -8.95
C VAL A 115 3.08 -14.66 -9.39
#